data_AF-A0A7W9AIN1-F1
#
_entry.id   AF-A0A7W9AIN1-F1
#
_cell.length_a   1.000
_cell.length_b   1.000
_cell.length_c   1.000
_cell.angle_alpha   90.00
_cell.angle_beta   90.00
_cell.angle_gamma   90.00
#
_symmetry.space_group_name_H-M   'P 1'
#
loop_
_entity.id
_entity.type
_entity.pdbx_description
1 polymer ?
#
loop_
_entity_poly.entity_id
_entity_poly.type
_entity_poly.pdbx_seq_one_letter_code
_entity_poly.pdbx_strand_id
1 'polypeptide(L)'
;MTSRPDEDDLAPENHNNEQDDEGQAQDVAEDALHRGDDLSEDSEHGGRTNPAQIIPDDVPDLVDRMDAMLRSGIIDNDAFEGEPMHDDEEDGLGQTDRDDDD
;
A
#
# COMPACT_ATOMS: atom_id res chain seq x y z
N MET A 1 17.28 -14.97 24.71
CA MET A 1 16.25 -13.94 24.53
C MET A 1 16.89 -12.62 24.88
N THR A 2 17.36 -11.89 23.88
CA THR A 2 17.92 -10.54 24.05
C THR A 2 16.76 -9.60 24.37
N SER A 3 16.86 -8.87 25.48
CA SER A 3 15.89 -7.82 25.83
C SER A 3 15.84 -6.80 24.70
N ARG A 4 14.63 -6.40 24.28
CA ARG A 4 14.46 -5.19 23.47
C ARG A 4 14.99 -4.00 24.32
N PRO A 5 15.74 -3.06 23.72
CA PRO A 5 16.01 -1.79 24.38
C PRO A 5 14.67 -1.11 24.71
N ASP A 6 14.62 -0.39 25.83
CA ASP A 6 13.46 0.45 26.15
C ASP A 6 13.32 1.51 25.05
N GLU A 7 12.10 1.71 24.52
CA GLU A 7 11.82 2.64 23.41
C GLU A 7 12.27 4.08 23.71
N ASP A 8 12.27 4.46 24.99
CA ASP A 8 12.80 5.73 25.51
C ASP A 8 14.32 5.95 25.32
N ASP A 9 15.10 4.91 25.01
CA ASP A 9 16.57 4.99 24.83
C ASP A 9 16.98 5.05 23.33
N LEU A 10 16.01 5.11 22.42
CA LEU A 10 16.25 5.28 20.98
C LEU A 10 16.31 6.77 20.62
N ALA A 11 17.21 7.12 19.71
CA ALA A 11 17.16 8.44 19.07
C ALA A 11 15.81 8.61 18.35
N PRO A 12 15.21 9.81 18.31
CA PRO A 12 13.87 10.02 17.76
C PRO A 12 13.74 9.55 16.30
N GLU A 13 14.81 9.63 15.50
CA GLU A 13 14.82 9.08 14.13
C GLU A 13 14.75 7.53 14.06
N ASN A 14 14.99 6.84 15.17
CA ASN A 14 14.90 5.37 15.29
C ASN A 14 13.64 4.92 16.03
N HIS A 15 12.74 5.85 16.34
CA HIS A 15 11.47 5.62 17.00
C HIS A 15 10.35 6.09 16.08
N ASN A 16 9.38 5.23 15.77
CA ASN A 16 8.20 5.60 14.99
C ASN A 16 7.06 5.74 15.99
N ASN A 17 6.64 6.98 16.24
CA ASN A 17 5.72 7.31 17.34
C ASN A 17 4.31 6.77 17.04
N GLU A 18 4.01 6.57 15.76
CA GLU A 18 2.74 6.09 15.24
C GLU A 18 2.58 4.57 15.48
N GLN A 19 3.66 3.86 15.84
CA GLN A 19 3.61 2.45 16.28
C GLN A 19 3.24 2.28 17.76
N ASP A 20 3.20 3.35 18.55
CA ASP A 20 2.82 3.30 19.97
C ASP A 20 1.30 3.12 20.17
N ASP A 21 0.51 3.48 19.17
CA ASP A 21 -0.95 3.45 19.21
C ASP A 21 -1.53 2.05 18.86
N GLU A 22 -2.73 1.76 19.36
CA GLU A 22 -3.45 0.49 19.12
C GLU A 22 -4.07 0.41 17.71
N GLY A 23 -4.27 -0.80 17.17
CA GLY A 23 -4.94 -1.02 15.88
C GLY A 23 -3.99 -1.13 14.70
N GLN A 24 -2.74 -1.51 14.97
CA GLN A 24 -1.67 -1.57 13.98
C GLN A 24 -1.83 -2.78 13.05
N ALA A 25 -1.03 -2.81 11.98
CA ALA A 25 -1.04 -3.91 11.01
C ALA A 25 -0.83 -5.29 11.67
N GLN A 26 -0.03 -5.37 12.73
CA GLN A 26 0.15 -6.58 13.54
C GLN A 26 -1.13 -7.04 14.24
N ASP A 27 -1.94 -6.12 14.78
CA ASP A 27 -3.22 -6.44 15.41
C ASP A 27 -4.22 -6.95 14.37
N VAL A 28 -4.27 -6.29 13.21
CA VAL A 28 -5.12 -6.71 12.07
C VAL A 28 -4.67 -8.05 11.50
N ALA A 29 -3.36 -8.29 11.41
CA ALA A 29 -2.80 -9.55 10.93
C ALA A 29 -3.09 -10.70 11.91
N GLU A 30 -2.96 -10.46 13.21
CA GLU A 30 -3.36 -11.40 14.27
C GLU A 30 -4.85 -11.73 14.15
N ASP A 31 -5.72 -10.73 13.96
CA ASP A 31 -7.16 -10.94 13.75
C ASP A 31 -7.46 -11.70 12.45
N ALA A 32 -6.77 -11.38 11.36
CA ALA A 32 -6.95 -12.01 10.06
C ALA A 32 -6.44 -13.46 10.02
N LEU A 33 -5.35 -13.79 10.72
CA LEU A 33 -4.85 -15.16 10.87
C LEU A 33 -5.89 -16.08 11.51
N HIS A 34 -6.75 -15.54 12.37
CA HIS A 34 -7.84 -16.27 13.01
C HIS A 34 -9.15 -16.23 12.23
N ARG A 35 -9.21 -15.48 11.11
CA ARG A 35 -10.35 -15.48 10.20
C ARG A 35 -10.27 -16.71 9.30
N GLY A 36 -11.13 -17.70 9.58
CA GLY A 36 -11.16 -19.00 8.91
C GLY A 36 -11.77 -19.00 7.50
N ASP A 37 -11.44 -18.02 6.66
CA ASP A 37 -11.88 -17.97 5.27
C ASP A 37 -10.79 -18.52 4.33
N ASP A 38 -11.20 -19.39 3.41
CA ASP A 38 -10.34 -19.96 2.37
C ASP A 38 -10.14 -18.92 1.26
N LEU A 39 -8.96 -18.30 1.20
CA LEU A 39 -8.60 -17.28 0.21
C LEU A 39 -8.06 -17.89 -1.10
N SER A 40 -8.09 -19.22 -1.27
CA SER A 40 -7.45 -19.90 -2.41
C SER A 40 -8.24 -19.88 -3.73
N GLU A 41 -9.15 -18.92 -3.90
CA GLU A 41 -9.77 -18.70 -5.22
C GLU A 41 -8.77 -18.01 -6.13
N ASP A 42 -8.16 -18.80 -7.02
CA ASP A 42 -7.21 -18.34 -8.02
C ASP A 42 -7.90 -17.29 -8.90
N SER A 43 -7.41 -16.04 -8.87
CA SER A 43 -7.97 -14.95 -9.66
C SER A 43 -7.52 -15.12 -11.11
N GLU A 44 -8.42 -15.60 -11.96
CA GLU A 44 -8.17 -15.76 -13.39
C GLU A 44 -8.48 -14.48 -14.19
N HIS A 45 -7.67 -14.23 -15.22
CA HIS A 45 -7.93 -13.18 -16.21
C HIS A 45 -9.34 -13.37 -16.82
N GLY A 46 -10.11 -12.29 -16.86
CA GLY A 46 -11.54 -12.35 -17.17
C GLY A 46 -11.87 -12.65 -18.64
N GLY A 47 -12.18 -13.92 -18.94
CA GLY A 47 -13.08 -14.32 -20.03
C GLY A 47 -12.56 -14.24 -21.48
N ARG A 48 -13.39 -14.74 -22.42
CA ARG A 48 -13.12 -14.73 -23.88
C ARG A 48 -13.79 -13.50 -24.53
N THR A 49 -13.15 -12.93 -25.55
CA THR A 49 -13.62 -11.78 -26.35
C THR A 49 -15.14 -11.75 -26.51
N ASN A 50 -15.78 -10.71 -25.93
CA ASN A 50 -17.20 -10.45 -26.10
C ASN A 50 -17.39 -9.35 -27.16
N PRO A 51 -18.08 -9.60 -28.28
CA PRO A 51 -18.30 -8.59 -29.32
C PRO A 51 -19.16 -7.39 -28.87
N ALA A 52 -19.77 -7.44 -27.69
CA ALA A 52 -20.48 -6.32 -27.05
C ALA A 52 -19.63 -5.59 -25.96
N GLN A 53 -18.35 -5.93 -25.83
CA GLN A 53 -17.46 -5.35 -24.84
C GLN A 53 -17.18 -3.88 -25.17
N ILE A 54 -17.33 -3.02 -24.16
CA ILE A 54 -17.08 -1.58 -24.27
C ILE A 54 -15.58 -1.28 -24.14
N ILE A 55 -14.88 -2.09 -23.34
CA ILE A 55 -13.44 -1.97 -23.10
C ILE A 55 -12.72 -2.95 -24.03
N PRO A 56 -11.88 -2.50 -24.96
CA PRO A 56 -11.12 -3.40 -25.83
C PRO A 56 -10.25 -4.42 -25.07
N ASP A 57 -10.07 -5.62 -25.66
CA ASP A 57 -9.24 -6.71 -25.09
C ASP A 57 -7.74 -6.35 -24.94
N ASP A 58 -7.27 -5.24 -25.53
CA ASP A 58 -5.88 -4.76 -25.43
C ASP A 58 -5.68 -3.77 -24.27
N VAL A 59 -6.72 -3.46 -23.50
CA VAL A 59 -6.60 -2.69 -22.26
C VAL A 59 -6.12 -3.63 -21.15
N PRO A 60 -4.94 -3.40 -20.55
CA PRO A 60 -4.42 -4.25 -19.49
C PRO A 60 -5.34 -4.19 -18.26
N ASP A 61 -5.70 -5.35 -17.73
CA ASP A 61 -6.49 -5.45 -16.51
C ASP A 61 -5.62 -5.35 -15.23
N LEU A 62 -6.23 -5.56 -14.06
CA LEU A 62 -5.52 -5.49 -12.78
C LEU A 62 -4.38 -6.53 -12.70
N VAL A 63 -4.61 -7.75 -13.18
CA VAL A 63 -3.63 -8.84 -13.13
C VAL A 63 -2.49 -8.54 -14.10
N ASP A 64 -2.78 -8.06 -15.31
CA ASP A 64 -1.77 -7.65 -16.29
C ASP A 64 -0.86 -6.55 -15.75
N ARG A 65 -1.43 -5.57 -15.04
CA ARG A 65 -0.69 -4.49 -14.37
C ARG A 65 0.17 -5.03 -13.24
N MET A 66 -0.36 -5.92 -12.39
CA MET A 66 0.39 -6.56 -11.31
C MET A 66 1.57 -7.37 -11.83
N ASP A 67 1.36 -8.16 -12.89
CA ASP A 67 2.40 -8.92 -13.55
C ASP A 67 3.47 -8.03 -14.18
N ALA A 68 3.08 -6.89 -14.74
CA ALA A 68 4.02 -5.91 -15.27
C ALA A 68 4.89 -5.31 -14.14
N MET A 69 4.29 -4.96 -12.99
CA MET A 69 5.01 -4.46 -11.81
C MET A 69 5.97 -5.51 -11.24
N LEU A 70 5.57 -6.78 -11.16
CA LEU A 70 6.44 -7.87 -10.71
C LEU A 70 7.66 -8.05 -11.63
N ARG A 71 7.46 -7.94 -12.94
CA ARG A 71 8.55 -8.08 -13.93
C ARG A 71 9.48 -6.87 -13.95
N SER A 72 8.94 -5.67 -13.81
CA SER A 72 9.72 -4.43 -13.84
C SER A 72 10.41 -4.13 -12.50
N GLY A 73 9.84 -4.59 -11.39
CA GLY A 73 10.23 -4.20 -10.04
C GLY A 73 9.86 -2.76 -9.68
N ILE A 74 9.07 -2.08 -10.53
CA ILE A 74 8.63 -0.70 -10.35
C ILE A 74 7.12 -0.71 -10.15
N ILE A 75 6.68 -0.08 -9.05
CA ILE A 75 5.25 0.13 -8.79
C ILE A 75 4.77 1.32 -9.63
N ASP A 76 3.67 1.11 -10.34
CA ASP A 76 2.94 2.17 -11.04
C ASP A 76 2.27 3.06 -9.99
N ASN A 77 2.71 4.32 -9.89
CA ASN A 77 2.14 5.32 -8.98
C ASN A 77 1.33 6.37 -9.75
N ASP A 78 1.10 6.18 -11.06
CA ASP A 78 0.42 7.16 -11.91
C ASP A 78 -1.03 7.38 -11.46
N ALA A 79 -1.61 6.41 -10.74
CA ALA A 79 -2.93 6.54 -10.11
C ALA A 79 -3.01 7.69 -9.09
N PHE A 80 -1.87 8.06 -8.50
CA PHE A 80 -1.76 9.12 -7.49
C PHE A 80 -1.19 10.43 -8.08
N GLU A 81 -0.97 10.49 -9.39
CA GLU A 81 -0.40 11.69 -10.03
C GLU A 81 -1.36 12.88 -9.89
N GLY A 82 -0.92 13.91 -9.15
CA GLY A 82 -1.69 15.13 -8.92
C GLY A 82 -2.60 15.10 -7.69
N GLU A 83 -2.59 14.02 -6.91
CA GLU A 83 -3.26 14.01 -5.61
C GLU A 83 -2.39 14.76 -4.56
N PRO A 84 -3.03 15.44 -3.58
CA PRO A 84 -2.30 16.03 -2.45
C PRO A 84 -1.60 14.97 -1.60
N MET A 85 -0.45 15.33 -1.03
CA MET A 85 0.21 14.53 -0.01
C MET A 85 -0.54 14.72 1.30
N HIS A 86 -1.38 13.76 1.66
CA HIS A 86 -2.08 13.74 2.96
C HIS A 86 -1.17 13.26 4.09
N ASP A 87 0.04 13.83 4.19
CA ASP A 87 0.96 13.58 5.30
C ASP A 87 0.57 14.46 6.48
N ASP A 88 0.09 13.85 7.56
CA ASP A 88 -0.33 14.54 8.78
C ASP A 88 0.85 14.88 9.71
N GLU A 89 2.06 14.41 9.40
CA GLU A 89 3.30 14.67 10.14
C GLU A 89 4.16 15.80 9.55
N GLU A 90 3.60 16.68 8.69
CA GLU A 90 4.34 17.81 8.11
C GLU A 90 5.02 18.73 9.15
N ASP A 91 4.51 18.77 10.39
CA ASP A 91 5.11 19.54 11.50
C ASP A 91 6.48 18.98 11.94
N GLY A 92 6.73 17.67 11.76
CA GLY A 92 7.93 16.99 12.21
C GLY A 92 9.06 16.98 11.18
N LEU A 93 8.74 16.74 9.90
CA LEU A 93 9.71 16.54 8.82
C LEU A 93 9.69 17.64 7.75
N GLY A 94 8.77 18.61 7.87
CA GLY A 94 8.60 19.72 6.96
C GLY A 94 7.58 19.45 5.86
N GLN A 95 7.15 20.53 5.20
CA GLN A 95 6.12 20.49 4.14
C GLN A 95 6.51 19.53 3.01
N THR A 96 5.70 18.52 2.76
CA THR A 96 5.90 17.54 1.68
C THR A 96 5.01 17.83 0.47
N ASP A 97 3.94 18.60 0.68
CA ASP A 97 3.13 19.13 -0.40
C ASP A 97 3.91 20.16 -1.24
N ARG A 98 3.68 20.11 -2.55
CA ARG A 98 4.07 21.24 -3.40
C ARG A 98 3.07 22.34 -3.14
N ASP A 99 3.50 23.42 -2.49
CA ASP A 99 2.77 24.68 -2.52
C ASP A 99 2.56 25.04 -4.01
N ASP A 100 1.33 24.89 -4.51
CA ASP A 100 0.92 25.49 -5.78
C ASP A 100 0.87 27.02 -5.55
N ASP A 101 2.05 27.62 -5.44
CA ASP A 101 2.25 29.06 -5.55
C ASP A 101 2.43 29.40 -7.05
N ASP A 102 1.44 30.14 -7.56
CA ASP A 102 1.22 30.78 -8.89
C ASP A 102 0.44 30.03 -9.99
#